data_AF-A0A656JWT9-F1
#
_entry.id   AF-A0A656JWT9-F1
#
_cell.length_a   1.000
_cell.length_b   1.000
_cell.length_c   1.000
_cell.angle_alpha   90.00
_cell.angle_beta   90.00
_cell.angle_gamma   90.00
#
_symmetry.space_group_name_H-M   'P 1'
#
loop_
_entity.id
_entity.type
_entity.pdbx_description
1 polymer ?
#
loop_
_entity_poly.entity_id
_entity_poly.type
_entity_poly.pdbx_seq_one_letter_code
_entity_poly.pdbx_strand_id
1 'polypeptide(L)' 'MVEKSFLVVTGAGISTASGIPDYRDKDGVRRGAQPMMYQEFVGNPAARQRYWARAM' A
#
# COMPACT_ATOMS: atom_id res chain seq x y z
N MET A 1 -13.18 -23.94 28.92
CA MET A 1 -13.44 -22.94 27.87
C MET A 1 -12.65 -23.37 26.65
N VAL A 2 -13.32 -23.63 25.52
CA VAL A 2 -12.60 -23.81 24.25
C VAL A 2 -12.08 -22.45 23.84
N GLU A 3 -10.78 -22.32 23.68
CA GLU A 3 -10.15 -21.11 23.18
C GLU A 3 -10.61 -20.89 21.73
N LYS A 4 -11.19 -19.73 21.44
CA LYS A 4 -11.65 -19.39 20.10
C LYS A 4 -10.47 -18.88 19.29
N SER A 5 -10.19 -19.55 18.17
CA SER A 5 -9.22 -19.05 17.19
C SER A 5 -9.79 -17.85 16.43
N PHE A 6 -9.01 -16.78 16.34
CA PHE A 6 -9.35 -15.59 15.55
C PHE A 6 -8.49 -15.50 14.30
N LEU A 7 -9.10 -15.05 13.20
CA LEU A 7 -8.41 -14.63 11.99
C LEU A 7 -8.71 -13.15 11.77
N VAL A 8 -7.66 -12.37 11.52
CA VAL A 8 -7.77 -10.94 11.22
C VAL A 8 -7.15 -10.67 9.85
N VAL A 9 -7.87 -9.94 9.01
CA VAL A 9 -7.37 -9.43 7.74
C VAL A 9 -7.40 -7.91 7.81
N THR A 10 -6.31 -7.27 7.41
CA THR A 10 -6.19 -5.81 7.41
C THR A 10 -5.89 -5.33 5.99
N GLY A 11 -6.19 -4.05 5.74
CA GLY A 11 -5.78 -3.34 4.54
C GLY A 11 -5.13 -2.01 4.91
N ALA A 12 -4.79 -1.19 3.92
CA ALA A 12 -4.12 0.09 4.14
C ALA A 12 -4.86 1.03 5.13
N GLY A 13 -6.20 0.91 5.22
CA GLY A 13 -7.03 1.69 6.13
C GLY A 13 -6.58 1.66 7.60
N ILE A 14 -5.99 0.54 8.06
CA ILE A 14 -5.51 0.42 9.45
C ILE A 14 -4.39 1.43 9.78
N SER A 15 -3.67 1.92 8.77
CA SER A 15 -2.52 2.81 8.93
C SER A 15 -2.83 4.29 8.71
N THR A 16 -4.07 4.62 8.33
CA THR A 16 -4.49 6.01 8.03
C THR A 16 -4.40 6.93 9.25
N ALA A 17 -4.77 6.44 10.43
CA ALA A 17 -4.61 7.16 11.69
C ALA A 17 -3.13 7.38 12.07
N SER A 18 -2.21 6.61 11.48
CA SER A 18 -0.76 6.75 11.66
C SER A 18 -0.10 7.65 10.61
N GLY A 19 -0.89 8.34 9.77
CA GLY A 19 -0.39 9.26 8.75
C GLY A 19 0.01 8.61 7.43
N ILE A 20 -0.20 7.29 7.25
CA ILE A 20 0.05 6.59 5.99
C ILE A 20 -1.26 6.56 5.19
N PRO A 21 -1.32 7.19 4.00
CA PRO A 21 -2.55 7.24 3.22
C PRO A 21 -2.96 5.86 2.70
N ASP A 22 -4.27 5.63 2.59
CA ASP A 22 -4.83 4.48 1.89
C ASP A 22 -4.89 4.69 0.37
N TYR A 23 -5.35 3.67 -0.34
CA TYR A 23 -5.40 3.68 -1.81
C TYR A 23 -6.64 4.33 -2.39
N ARG A 24 -7.75 4.36 -1.66
CA ARG A 24 -9.07 4.78 -2.16
C ARG A 24 -9.83 5.56 -1.10
N ASP A 25 -10.56 6.58 -1.53
CA ASP A 25 -11.45 7.31 -0.64
C ASP A 25 -12.77 6.58 -0.34
N LYS A 26 -13.62 7.24 0.45
CA LYS A 26 -14.94 6.74 0.86
C LYS A 26 -15.88 6.45 -0.32
N ASP A 27 -15.64 7.09 -1.48
CA ASP A 27 -16.44 6.94 -2.69
C ASP A 27 -15.76 5.96 -3.68
N GLY A 28 -14.66 5.30 -3.26
CA GLY A 28 -13.90 4.33 -4.04
C GLY A 28 -12.93 4.95 -5.05
N VAL A 29 -12.77 6.27 -5.05
CA VAL A 29 -11.88 6.98 -5.97
C VAL A 29 -10.44 6.77 -5.53
N ARG A 30 -9.60 6.35 -6.48
CA ARG A 30 -8.17 6.11 -6.24
C ARG A 30 -7.45 7.40 -5.84
N ARG A 31 -6.68 7.35 -4.76
CA ARG A 31 -5.80 8.43 -4.31
C ARG A 31 -4.36 8.21 -4.78
N GLY A 32 -3.61 9.31 -4.91
CA GLY A 32 -2.17 9.30 -5.19
C GLY A 32 -1.76 9.03 -6.65
N ALA A 33 -0.45 9.11 -6.89
CA ALA A 33 0.15 8.89 -8.21
C ALA A 33 -0.11 7.47 -8.72
N GLN A 34 -0.18 7.26 -10.04
CA GLN A 34 -0.36 5.92 -10.64
C GLN A 34 0.70 4.94 -10.12
N PRO A 35 0.35 3.66 -9.86
CA PRO A 35 1.32 2.69 -9.39
C PRO A 35 2.38 2.48 -10.47
N MET A 36 3.62 2.26 -10.06
CA MET A 36 4.63 1.78 -10.99
C MET A 36 4.23 0.41 -11.50
N MET A 37 4.25 0.23 -12.82
CA MET A 37 3.97 -1.07 -13.41
C MET A 37 5.14 -2.02 -13.19
N TYR A 38 4.84 -3.32 -13.03
CA TYR A 38 5.86 -4.34 -12.78
C TYR A 38 6.99 -4.32 -13.82
N GLN A 39 6.64 -4.16 -15.11
CA GLN A 39 7.62 -4.12 -16.20
C GLN A 39 8.59 -2.94 -16.08
N GLU A 40 8.10 -1.77 -15.67
CA GLU A 40 8.95 -0.60 -15.40
C GLU A 40 9.88 -0.87 -14.22
N PHE A 41 9.35 -1.49 -13.16
CA PHE A 41 10.14 -1.86 -11.99
C PHE A 41 11.28 -2.82 -12.37
N VAL A 42 11.02 -3.94 -13.05
CA VAL A 42 12.10 -4.90 -13.37
C VAL A 42 13.03 -4.40 -14.48
N GLY A 43 12.52 -3.63 -15.44
CA GLY A 43 13.26 -3.16 -16.60
C GLY A 43 14.15 -1.93 -16.37
N ASN A 44 13.94 -1.19 -15.28
CA ASN A 44 14.67 0.06 -15.03
C ASN A 44 15.23 0.15 -13.60
N PRO A 45 16.55 -0.05 -13.39
CA PRO A 45 17.19 0.06 -12.08
C PRO A 45 16.98 1.42 -11.38
N ALA A 46 17.04 2.52 -12.13
CA ALA A 46 16.80 3.85 -11.57
C ALA A 46 15.34 4.05 -11.13
N ALA A 47 14.38 3.48 -11.87
CA ALA A 47 12.98 3.47 -11.45
C ALA A 47 12.79 2.69 -10.14
N ARG A 48 13.42 1.52 -9.96
CA ARG A 48 13.38 0.78 -8.68
C ARG A 48 13.95 1.56 -7.51
N GLN A 49 15.10 2.20 -7.71
CA GLN A 49 15.71 3.03 -6.67
C GLN A 49 14.76 4.15 -6.26
N ARG A 50 14.17 4.87 -7.23
CA ARG A 50 13.16 5.90 -6.96
C ARG A 50 11.92 5.35 -6.27
N TYR A 51 11.45 4.15 -6.62
CA TYR A 51 10.29 3.52 -5.99
C TYR A 51 10.52 3.32 -4.49
N TRP A 52 11.66 2.76 -4.09
CA TRP A 52 11.99 2.53 -2.69
C TRP A 52 12.36 3.81 -1.93
N ALA A 53 12.97 4.79 -2.60
CA ALA A 53 13.35 6.06 -1.98
C ALA A 53 12.13 6.91 -1.52
N ARG A 54 10.94 6.69 -2.08
CA ARG A 54 9.71 7.44 -1.71
C ARG A 54 9.14 7.07 -0.33
N ALA A 55 9.64 5.99 0.28
CA ALA A 55 9.17 5.50 1.58
C ALA A 55 10.05 5.96 2.76
N MET A 56 11.09 6.77 2.50
CA MET A 56 11.88 7.50 3.49
C MET A 56 11.48 8.97 3.51
#